data_AF-A0A835T4X4-F1
#
_entry.id   AF-A0A835T4X4-F1
#
_cell.length_a   1.000
_cell.length_b   1.000
_cell.length_c   1.000
_cell.angle_alpha   90.00
_cell.angle_beta   90.00
_cell.angle_gamma   90.00
#
_symmetry.space_group_name_H-M   'P 1'
#
loop_
_entity.id
_entity.type
_entity.pdbx_description
1 polymer ?
#
loop_
_entity_poly.entity_id
_entity_poly.type
_entity_poly.pdbx_seq_one_letter_code
_entity_poly.pdbx_strand_id
1 'polypeptide(L)'
;MLQQNMQDRGHGPSLDAALAHCGCSLTSEALASAAWAGRTAACKRLLAEGCKVTVEAARAAAEAGHLRLCSLLWSKRCRDYTCAGEVETYNALVAEDPLFYRVKRDYWDVLRVAETACFGGHAAVLRWLERDAGLYDVEHKRQEINMELAAAAARGGHVSLLHRLLAKLAAPRDDPFGGTRLFCDVALGCPLPVFRDLAERWRNVQPPWVAAADGDGCAILLNALWSSSPDWKEKVPSCSGDGRILDTSAAPVCVLAATAASARSASLWKSGFWSKLFDHAASWGADIAALRYLHEQLGAEVPLLPIAQGGSVEQLEWALGVAAGGAGAAAPQGPAPAAQDLLLSALKAGNLAAASHLFASGLAPVLPTADQVSGHYYGGKAGAAGGAAAVGGPAGGAAAGLADAEWDKLLAAVGEDGRLIGCFSENQWEWLSAAFLASPVLPHATAASTPAGGLVVYRTTKNAVTNKRKQAAAASAGAAGFGRTAAAQVVARAEHERERERERGRLAAVMAARWWVAAGVEQGFRAAIAWEEELKARAYEEADSQYKCWLGLGDD
;
A
#
# COMPACT_ATOMS: atom_id res chain seq x y z
N MET A 1 -14.69 -15.56 34.47
CA MET A 1 -16.05 -15.57 33.87
C MET A 1 -16.46 -14.24 33.23
N LEU A 2 -16.16 -13.05 33.81
CA LEU A 2 -16.55 -11.77 33.20
C LEU A 2 -15.76 -11.37 31.94
N GLN A 3 -14.51 -11.82 31.78
CA GLN A 3 -13.70 -11.57 30.58
C GLN A 3 -14.15 -12.39 29.35
N GLN A 4 -14.91 -13.47 29.55
CA GLN A 4 -15.45 -14.31 28.48
C GLN A 4 -16.67 -13.66 27.82
N ASN A 5 -17.51 -12.95 28.58
CA ASN A 5 -18.75 -12.34 28.07
C ASN A 5 -18.55 -11.07 27.22
N MET A 6 -17.36 -10.45 27.20
CA MET A 6 -17.09 -9.28 26.34
C MET A 6 -16.56 -9.65 24.94
N GLN A 7 -15.89 -10.81 24.78
CA GLN A 7 -15.36 -11.22 23.47
C GLN A 7 -16.46 -11.63 22.49
N ASP A 8 -17.64 -11.99 22.99
CA ASP A 8 -18.77 -12.45 22.18
C ASP A 8 -19.76 -11.36 21.74
N ARG A 9 -19.48 -10.06 21.94
CA ARG A 9 -20.30 -8.96 21.39
C ARG A 9 -20.10 -8.71 19.89
N GLY A 10 -19.68 -9.72 19.13
CA GLY A 10 -19.91 -9.71 17.69
C GLY A 10 -21.38 -10.04 17.50
N HIS A 11 -22.13 -9.27 16.73
CA HIS A 11 -23.54 -9.54 16.49
C HIS A 11 -23.70 -10.84 15.68
N GLY A 12 -23.57 -11.99 16.33
CA GLY A 12 -23.91 -13.30 15.79
C GLY A 12 -25.27 -13.26 15.09
N PRO A 13 -26.31 -12.64 15.69
CA PRO A 13 -27.59 -12.46 15.02
C PRO A 13 -27.54 -11.67 13.71
N SER A 14 -26.66 -10.67 13.58
CA SER A 14 -26.50 -9.91 12.33
C SER A 14 -25.78 -10.73 11.26
N LEU A 15 -24.80 -11.55 11.65
CA LEU A 15 -24.18 -12.49 10.72
C LEU A 15 -25.17 -13.57 10.30
N ASP A 16 -25.94 -14.13 11.23
CA ASP A 16 -26.97 -15.13 10.93
C ASP A 16 -28.06 -14.56 10.03
N ALA A 17 -28.49 -13.30 10.25
CA ALA A 17 -29.41 -12.61 9.37
C ALA A 17 -28.81 -12.37 7.97
N ALA A 18 -27.54 -11.96 7.88
CA ALA A 18 -26.86 -11.78 6.61
C ALA A 18 -26.75 -13.10 5.83
N LEU A 19 -26.38 -14.19 6.51
CA LEU A 19 -26.31 -15.53 5.92
C LEU A 19 -27.69 -16.04 5.47
N ALA A 20 -28.74 -15.76 6.25
CA ALA A 20 -30.09 -16.21 5.94
C ALA A 20 -30.74 -15.42 4.78
N HIS A 21 -30.40 -14.15 4.60
CA HIS A 21 -31.14 -13.26 3.69
C HIS A 21 -30.35 -12.70 2.52
N CYS A 22 -29.03 -12.58 2.61
CA CYS A 22 -28.27 -11.83 1.61
C CYS A 22 -27.77 -12.68 0.44
N GLY A 23 -27.89 -14.01 0.48
CA GLY A 23 -27.34 -14.89 -0.55
C GLY A 23 -25.84 -14.69 -0.77
N CYS A 24 -25.15 -14.03 0.16
CA CYS A 24 -23.76 -13.66 0.03
C CYS A 24 -22.94 -14.94 -0.09
N SER A 25 -22.10 -15.00 -1.12
CA SER A 25 -21.10 -16.04 -1.23
C SER A 25 -20.23 -16.03 0.03
N LEU A 26 -20.01 -17.20 0.61
CA LEU A 26 -19.16 -17.38 1.78
C LEU A 26 -17.70 -17.17 1.38
N THR A 27 -17.28 -15.92 1.25
CA THR A 27 -15.95 -15.59 0.77
C THR A 27 -14.87 -15.84 1.82
N SER A 28 -13.68 -16.18 1.35
CA SER A 28 -12.51 -16.36 2.21
C SER A 28 -12.10 -15.10 2.96
N GLU A 29 -12.44 -13.94 2.40
CA GLU A 29 -12.18 -12.60 2.90
C GLU A 29 -13.04 -12.29 4.12
N ALA A 30 -14.30 -12.75 4.13
CA ALA A 30 -15.17 -12.67 5.29
C ALA A 30 -14.61 -13.49 6.46
N LEU A 31 -14.11 -14.70 6.19
CA LEU A 31 -13.44 -15.52 7.19
C LEU A 31 -12.15 -14.85 7.70
N ALA A 32 -11.32 -14.30 6.81
CA ALA A 32 -10.08 -13.62 7.19
C ALA A 32 -10.34 -12.35 8.02
N SER A 33 -11.36 -11.56 7.66
CA SER A 33 -11.76 -10.37 8.42
C SER A 33 -12.29 -10.74 9.81
N ALA A 34 -13.14 -11.77 9.91
CA ALA A 34 -13.61 -12.29 11.19
C ALA A 34 -12.47 -12.84 12.04
N ALA A 35 -11.48 -13.46 11.39
CA ALA A 35 -10.30 -14.02 12.04
C ALA A 35 -9.37 -12.94 12.58
N TRP A 36 -9.10 -11.90 11.79
CA TRP A 36 -8.37 -10.70 12.23
C TRP A 36 -9.04 -10.02 13.42
N ALA A 37 -10.36 -9.95 13.43
CA ALA A 37 -11.14 -9.38 14.53
C ALA A 37 -11.29 -10.30 15.75
N GLY A 38 -10.74 -11.52 15.71
CA GLY A 38 -10.79 -12.49 16.80
C GLY A 38 -12.19 -13.05 17.09
N ARG A 39 -13.12 -12.94 16.13
CA ARG A 39 -14.52 -13.36 16.27
C ARG A 39 -14.66 -14.86 16.11
N THR A 40 -14.23 -15.60 17.12
CA THR A 40 -14.20 -17.08 17.11
C THR A 40 -15.55 -17.70 16.79
N ALA A 41 -16.66 -17.15 17.30
CA ALA A 41 -18.01 -17.62 16.99
C ALA A 41 -18.38 -17.43 15.50
N ALA A 42 -18.08 -16.26 14.93
CA ALA A 42 -18.31 -15.97 13.52
C ALA A 42 -17.47 -16.88 12.62
N CYS A 43 -16.18 -17.07 12.91
CA CYS A 43 -15.34 -17.99 12.15
C CYS A 43 -15.89 -19.43 12.21
N LYS A 44 -16.28 -19.92 13.39
CA LYS A 44 -16.89 -21.26 13.52
C LYS A 44 -18.17 -21.39 12.71
N ARG A 45 -19.01 -20.35 12.69
CA ARG A 45 -20.25 -20.32 11.91
C ARG A 45 -19.95 -20.37 10.41
N LEU A 46 -19.06 -19.51 9.92
CA LEU A 46 -18.63 -19.48 8.51
C LEU A 46 -18.07 -20.84 8.07
N LEU A 47 -17.26 -21.48 8.91
CA LEU A 47 -16.71 -22.82 8.63
C LEU A 47 -17.80 -23.90 8.65
N ALA A 48 -18.82 -23.79 9.51
CA ALA A 48 -19.94 -24.73 9.55
C ALA A 48 -20.83 -24.62 8.31
N GLU A 49 -20.93 -23.43 7.72
CA GLU A 49 -21.65 -23.18 6.46
C GLU A 49 -20.83 -23.57 5.21
N GLY A 50 -19.64 -24.15 5.38
CA GLY A 50 -18.83 -24.66 4.27
C GLY A 50 -17.80 -23.68 3.70
N CYS A 51 -17.54 -22.55 4.38
CA CYS A 51 -16.43 -21.66 3.98
C CYS A 51 -15.09 -22.41 4.09
N LYS A 52 -14.31 -22.43 2.99
CA LYS A 52 -13.01 -23.11 2.94
C LYS A 52 -12.00 -22.40 3.84
N VAL A 53 -11.26 -23.16 4.65
CA VAL A 53 -10.19 -22.60 5.50
C VAL A 53 -9.01 -22.15 4.63
N THR A 54 -8.72 -20.86 4.60
CA THR A 54 -7.58 -20.30 3.86
C THR A 54 -6.40 -19.98 4.77
N VAL A 55 -5.19 -19.89 4.18
CA VAL A 55 -3.98 -19.42 4.89
C VAL A 55 -4.18 -17.99 5.37
N GLU A 56 -4.85 -17.17 4.56
CA GLU A 56 -5.09 -15.76 4.85
C GLU A 56 -5.91 -15.57 6.12
N ALA A 57 -6.88 -16.45 6.41
CA ALA A 57 -7.58 -16.40 7.69
C ALA A 57 -6.67 -16.73 8.89
N ALA A 58 -5.75 -17.70 8.74
CA ALA A 58 -4.79 -18.03 9.78
C ALA A 58 -3.75 -16.91 9.98
N ARG A 59 -3.27 -16.29 8.90
CA ARG A 59 -2.37 -15.11 8.90
C ARG A 59 -3.03 -13.92 9.59
N ALA A 60 -4.27 -13.61 9.22
CA ALA A 60 -5.06 -12.55 9.83
C ALA A 60 -5.23 -12.74 11.35
N ALA A 61 -5.59 -13.96 11.79
CA ALA A 61 -5.66 -14.28 13.21
C ALA A 61 -4.29 -14.19 13.91
N ALA A 62 -3.21 -14.57 13.23
CA ALA A 62 -1.86 -14.56 13.77
C ALA A 62 -1.30 -13.15 13.92
N GLU A 63 -1.53 -12.29 12.93
CA GLU A 63 -1.19 -10.86 12.94
C GLU A 63 -1.93 -10.11 14.05
N ALA A 64 -3.14 -10.54 14.41
CA ALA A 64 -3.92 -9.99 15.53
C ALA A 64 -3.69 -10.72 16.87
N GLY A 65 -2.88 -11.78 16.89
CA GLY A 65 -2.49 -12.48 18.11
C GLY A 65 -3.54 -13.44 18.69
N HIS A 66 -4.51 -13.85 17.89
CA HIS A 66 -5.60 -14.72 18.30
C HIS A 66 -5.19 -16.20 18.32
N LEU A 67 -4.27 -16.57 19.20
CA LEU A 67 -3.68 -17.92 19.32
C LEU A 67 -4.70 -19.07 19.23
N ARG A 68 -5.82 -18.98 19.97
CA ARG A 68 -6.86 -20.03 19.98
C ARG A 68 -7.52 -20.18 18.61
N LEU A 69 -7.70 -19.07 17.90
CA LEU A 69 -8.30 -19.06 16.58
C LEU A 69 -7.31 -19.53 15.52
N CYS A 70 -6.03 -19.15 15.60
CA CYS A 70 -4.96 -19.72 14.79
C CYS A 70 -4.92 -21.24 14.91
N SER A 71 -4.93 -21.77 16.14
CA SER A 71 -4.93 -23.21 16.41
C SER A 71 -6.18 -23.91 15.85
N LEU A 72 -7.36 -23.30 15.99
CA LEU A 72 -8.60 -23.82 15.41
C LEU A 72 -8.50 -23.90 13.87
N LEU A 73 -8.16 -22.79 13.22
CA LEU A 73 -8.05 -22.70 11.76
C LEU A 73 -6.99 -23.67 11.23
N TRP A 74 -5.84 -23.74 11.89
CA TRP A 74 -4.77 -24.64 11.51
C TRP A 74 -5.17 -26.11 11.63
N SER A 75 -5.80 -26.50 12.74
CA SER A 75 -6.27 -27.87 12.95
C SER A 75 -7.31 -28.32 11.91
N LYS A 76 -8.15 -27.39 11.44
CA LYS A 76 -9.14 -27.65 10.39
C LYS A 76 -8.47 -27.77 9.02
N ARG A 77 -7.57 -26.85 8.70
CA ARG A 77 -6.75 -26.88 7.48
C ARG A 77 -6.02 -28.22 7.31
N CYS A 78 -5.33 -28.68 8.36
CA CYS A 78 -4.61 -29.96 8.31
C CYS A 78 -5.54 -31.15 8.04
N ARG A 79 -6.77 -31.14 8.57
CA ARG A 79 -7.75 -32.20 8.30
C ARG A 79 -8.21 -32.20 6.85
N ASP A 80 -8.50 -31.04 6.29
CA ASP A 80 -8.98 -30.92 4.90
C ASP A 80 -7.90 -31.42 3.92
N TYR A 81 -6.61 -31.17 4.19
CA TYR A 81 -5.50 -31.68 3.37
C TYR A 81 -5.24 -33.19 3.57
N THR A 82 -5.54 -33.76 4.73
CA THR A 82 -5.46 -35.22 4.90
C THR A 82 -6.54 -35.98 4.12
N CYS A 83 -7.60 -35.30 3.67
CA CYS A 83 -8.73 -35.91 2.97
C CYS A 83 -8.73 -35.69 1.44
N ALA A 84 -7.97 -34.72 0.92
CA ALA A 84 -7.90 -34.45 -0.51
C ALA A 84 -6.88 -35.36 -1.23
N GLY A 85 -7.40 -36.42 -1.86
CA GLY A 85 -6.73 -37.23 -2.88
C GLY A 85 -6.60 -36.54 -4.25
N GLU A 86 -6.82 -35.23 -4.31
CA GLU A 86 -6.75 -34.43 -5.53
C GLU A 86 -5.46 -33.60 -5.54
N VAL A 87 -4.34 -34.26 -5.86
CA VAL A 87 -3.21 -33.56 -6.46
C VAL A 87 -3.54 -33.46 -7.95
N GLU A 88 -4.33 -32.45 -8.32
CA GLU A 88 -4.60 -32.13 -9.72
C GLU A 88 -3.28 -31.78 -10.43
N THR A 89 -2.74 -32.79 -11.13
CA THR A 89 -2.21 -32.81 -12.51
C THR A 89 -1.16 -31.81 -12.98
N TYR A 90 -0.88 -30.69 -12.31
CA TYR A 90 0.11 -29.72 -12.81
C TYR A 90 1.58 -30.11 -12.54
N ASN A 91 1.84 -31.12 -11.70
CA ASN A 91 3.19 -31.62 -11.39
C ASN A 91 3.40 -33.10 -11.73
N ALA A 92 2.45 -33.76 -12.40
CA ALA A 92 2.54 -35.18 -12.72
C ALA A 92 3.65 -35.52 -13.74
N LEU A 93 4.24 -34.52 -14.40
CA LEU A 93 5.30 -34.70 -15.40
C LEU A 93 6.74 -34.56 -14.86
N VAL A 94 6.96 -34.13 -13.60
CA VAL A 94 8.33 -33.87 -13.08
C VAL A 94 8.55 -34.31 -11.61
N ALA A 95 7.71 -35.17 -11.02
CA ALA A 95 7.83 -35.48 -9.59
C ALA A 95 7.91 -36.99 -9.30
N GLU A 96 9.11 -37.50 -9.04
CA GLU A 96 9.34 -38.87 -8.55
C GLU A 96 8.87 -39.12 -7.10
N ASP A 97 8.34 -38.13 -6.38
CA ASP A 97 7.75 -38.35 -5.04
C ASP A 97 6.64 -37.34 -4.66
N PRO A 98 5.35 -37.76 -4.66
CA PRO A 98 4.22 -36.95 -4.19
C PRO A 98 4.33 -36.50 -2.73
N LEU A 99 5.07 -37.22 -1.87
CA LEU A 99 5.24 -36.85 -0.47
C LEU A 99 6.14 -35.61 -0.31
N PHE A 100 7.09 -35.41 -1.22
CA PHE A 100 8.01 -34.26 -1.19
C PHE A 100 7.29 -32.92 -1.41
N TYR A 101 6.24 -32.89 -2.25
CA TYR A 101 5.47 -31.66 -2.53
C TYR A 101 4.50 -31.29 -1.40
N ARG A 102 3.89 -32.28 -0.74
CA ARG A 102 2.98 -32.03 0.41
C ARG A 102 3.74 -31.40 1.58
N VAL A 103 4.94 -31.91 1.90
CA VAL A 103 5.81 -31.36 2.95
C VAL A 103 6.24 -29.92 2.63
N LYS A 104 6.49 -29.58 1.36
CA LYS A 104 6.86 -28.21 0.95
C LYS A 104 5.74 -27.19 1.11
N ARG A 105 4.48 -27.55 0.79
CA ARG A 105 3.36 -26.59 0.83
C ARG A 105 3.00 -26.20 2.26
N ASP A 106 2.88 -27.19 3.14
CA ASP A 106 2.55 -26.94 4.56
C ASP A 106 3.64 -26.10 5.24
N TYR A 107 4.91 -26.35 4.91
CA TYR A 107 6.04 -25.57 5.42
C TYR A 107 5.92 -24.06 5.13
N TRP A 108 5.64 -23.68 3.87
CA TRP A 108 5.52 -22.27 3.50
C TRP A 108 4.31 -21.59 4.13
N ASP A 109 3.22 -22.33 4.32
CA ASP A 109 2.03 -21.82 4.99
C ASP A 109 2.29 -21.56 6.49
N VAL A 110 2.99 -22.48 7.18
CA VAL A 110 3.40 -22.29 8.59
C VAL A 110 4.29 -21.07 8.70
N LEU A 111 5.27 -20.92 7.79
CA LEU A 111 6.18 -19.78 7.78
C LEU A 111 5.45 -18.45 7.58
N ARG A 112 4.51 -18.35 6.62
CA ARG A 112 3.72 -17.13 6.41
C ARG A 112 2.88 -16.73 7.62
N VAL A 113 2.32 -17.72 8.34
CA VAL A 113 1.59 -17.47 9.60
C VAL A 113 2.56 -17.04 10.71
N ALA A 114 3.77 -17.61 10.76
CA ALA A 114 4.80 -17.22 11.72
C ALA A 114 5.34 -15.81 11.45
N GLU A 115 5.55 -15.44 10.19
CA GLU A 115 5.97 -14.10 9.77
C GLU A 115 4.95 -13.05 10.21
N THR A 116 3.66 -13.28 9.94
CA THR A 116 2.59 -12.36 10.35
C THR A 116 2.43 -12.29 11.87
N ALA A 117 2.60 -13.40 12.59
CA ALA A 117 2.69 -13.39 14.05
C ALA A 117 3.88 -12.56 14.56
N CYS A 118 5.03 -12.64 13.90
CA CYS A 118 6.22 -11.85 14.26
C CYS A 118 6.02 -10.37 13.95
N PHE A 119 5.44 -10.06 12.79
CA PHE A 119 5.06 -8.71 12.39
C PHE A 119 4.07 -8.05 13.35
N GLY A 120 3.13 -8.81 13.92
CA GLY A 120 2.23 -8.34 14.99
C GLY A 120 2.79 -8.45 16.42
N GLY A 121 3.99 -9.02 16.59
CA GLY A 121 4.66 -9.11 17.89
C GLY A 121 4.10 -10.19 18.81
N HIS A 122 3.37 -11.15 18.26
CA HIS A 122 2.63 -12.16 19.01
C HIS A 122 3.49 -13.38 19.32
N ALA A 123 4.46 -13.20 20.24
CA ALA A 123 5.39 -14.25 20.66
C ALA A 123 4.71 -15.56 21.14
N ALA A 124 3.48 -15.49 21.64
CA ALA A 124 2.70 -16.66 22.04
C ALA A 124 2.23 -17.51 20.83
N VAL A 125 1.80 -16.85 19.74
CA VAL A 125 1.45 -17.52 18.48
C VAL A 125 2.70 -18.15 17.88
N LEU A 126 3.82 -17.42 17.87
CA LEU A 126 5.09 -17.99 17.41
C LEU A 126 5.49 -19.22 18.22
N ARG A 127 5.47 -19.18 19.56
CA ARG A 127 5.79 -20.36 20.39
C ARG A 127 4.91 -21.57 20.11
N TRP A 128 3.64 -21.35 19.81
CA TRP A 128 2.72 -22.40 19.40
C TRP A 128 3.11 -22.99 18.04
N LEU A 129 3.44 -22.14 17.05
CA LEU A 129 3.94 -22.61 15.74
C LEU A 129 5.25 -23.41 15.87
N GLU A 130 6.15 -22.96 16.74
CA GLU A 130 7.44 -23.63 17.04
C GLU A 130 7.27 -25.02 17.65
N ARG A 131 6.24 -25.22 18.48
CA ARG A 131 6.02 -26.46 19.23
C ARG A 131 5.06 -27.42 18.54
N ASP A 132 3.95 -26.90 18.02
CA ASP A 132 2.76 -27.69 17.69
C ASP A 132 2.43 -27.70 16.19
N ALA A 133 2.97 -26.75 15.41
CA ALA A 133 2.67 -26.64 13.97
C ALA A 133 3.85 -27.01 13.04
N GLY A 134 4.97 -27.46 13.60
CA GLY A 134 6.11 -27.96 12.82
C GLY A 134 6.98 -26.89 12.16
N LEU A 135 7.00 -25.65 12.68
CA LEU A 135 7.76 -24.54 12.07
C LEU A 135 9.26 -24.85 11.87
N TYR A 136 9.84 -25.72 12.69
CA TYR A 136 11.26 -26.11 12.60
C TYR A 136 11.50 -27.58 12.24
N ASP A 137 10.51 -28.25 11.63
CA ASP A 137 10.67 -29.66 11.24
C ASP A 137 11.76 -29.85 10.18
N VAL A 138 12.08 -28.79 9.43
CA VAL A 138 13.15 -28.77 8.42
C VAL A 138 14.42 -28.15 9.00
N GLU A 139 15.27 -28.96 9.64
CA GLU A 139 16.42 -28.49 10.41
C GLU A 139 17.40 -27.62 9.60
N HIS A 140 17.69 -27.97 8.34
CA HIS A 140 18.63 -27.24 7.49
C HIS A 140 18.17 -25.81 7.12
N LYS A 141 16.87 -25.49 7.28
CA LYS A 141 16.31 -24.15 7.03
C LYS A 141 16.14 -23.30 8.28
N ARG A 142 16.49 -23.82 9.46
CA ARG A 142 16.26 -23.13 10.75
C ARG A 142 16.84 -21.72 10.79
N GLN A 143 18.01 -21.49 10.17
CA GLN A 143 18.66 -20.18 10.13
C GLN A 143 17.90 -19.20 9.21
N GLU A 144 17.55 -19.62 8.00
CA GLU A 144 16.75 -18.84 7.04
C GLU A 144 15.40 -18.44 7.66
N ILE A 145 14.72 -19.41 8.31
CA ILE A 145 13.46 -19.17 9.04
C ILE A 145 13.66 -18.12 10.13
N ASN A 146 14.65 -18.29 10.99
CA ASN A 146 14.89 -17.33 12.08
C ASN A 146 15.19 -15.93 11.56
N MET A 147 15.85 -15.82 10.40
CA MET A 147 16.19 -14.55 9.78
C MET A 147 14.95 -13.86 9.21
N GLU A 148 14.10 -14.58 8.49
CA GLU A 148 12.82 -14.08 7.97
C GLU A 148 11.88 -13.64 9.11
N LEU A 149 11.80 -14.44 10.18
CA LEU A 149 11.00 -14.09 11.35
C LEU A 149 11.57 -12.89 12.11
N ALA A 150 12.90 -12.78 12.20
CA ALA A 150 13.56 -11.62 12.80
C ALA A 150 13.27 -10.36 11.97
N ALA A 151 13.34 -10.46 10.65
CA ALA A 151 13.03 -9.38 9.72
C ALA A 151 11.57 -8.94 9.85
N ALA A 152 10.62 -9.88 9.91
CA ALA A 152 9.22 -9.57 10.17
C ALA A 152 8.99 -8.90 11.54
N ALA A 153 9.61 -9.40 12.62
CA ALA A 153 9.54 -8.78 13.94
C ALA A 153 10.14 -7.37 13.97
N ALA A 154 11.25 -7.17 13.25
CA ALA A 154 11.90 -5.88 13.10
C ALA A 154 10.99 -4.88 12.38
N ARG A 155 10.39 -5.29 11.25
CA ARG A 155 9.44 -4.49 10.47
C ARG A 155 8.22 -4.04 11.30
N GLY A 156 7.74 -4.92 12.18
CA GLY A 156 6.66 -4.61 13.14
C GLY A 156 7.09 -3.75 14.34
N GLY A 157 8.40 -3.53 14.53
CA GLY A 157 8.97 -2.79 15.66
C GLY A 157 8.98 -3.57 16.98
N HIS A 158 8.92 -4.90 16.93
CA HIS A 158 8.83 -5.76 18.11
C HIS A 158 10.21 -6.18 18.64
N VAL A 159 10.91 -5.22 19.25
CA VAL A 159 12.30 -5.36 19.74
C VAL A 159 12.56 -6.59 20.60
N SER A 160 11.69 -6.89 21.58
CA SER A 160 11.89 -8.06 22.45
C SER A 160 11.81 -9.39 21.69
N LEU A 161 10.92 -9.47 20.70
CA LEU A 161 10.77 -10.66 19.87
C LEU A 161 11.95 -10.78 18.89
N LEU A 162 12.36 -9.65 18.30
CA LEU A 162 13.57 -9.56 17.48
C LEU A 162 14.80 -10.05 18.24
N HIS A 163 15.08 -9.55 19.44
CA HIS A 163 16.23 -10.00 20.25
C HIS A 163 16.18 -11.51 20.52
N ARG A 164 15.00 -12.08 20.80
CA ARG A 164 14.83 -13.52 20.99
C ARG A 164 15.19 -14.30 19.71
N LEU A 165 14.82 -13.79 18.54
CA LEU A 165 15.11 -14.44 17.25
C LEU A 165 16.59 -14.27 16.87
N LEU A 166 17.16 -13.08 17.10
CA LEU A 166 18.59 -12.80 16.91
C LEU A 166 19.48 -13.68 17.81
N ALA A 167 19.00 -14.07 19.00
CA ALA A 167 19.71 -15.01 19.88
C ALA A 167 19.74 -16.45 19.33
N LYS A 168 18.79 -16.81 18.45
CA LYS A 168 18.75 -18.11 17.77
C LYS A 168 19.53 -18.14 16.46
N LEU A 169 19.82 -16.97 15.90
CA LEU A 169 20.66 -16.86 14.73
C LEU A 169 22.11 -17.17 15.12
N ALA A 170 22.72 -18.08 14.37
CA ALA A 170 24.16 -18.29 14.43
C ALA A 170 24.89 -16.98 14.08
N ALA A 171 26.18 -16.89 14.39
CA ALA A 171 26.99 -15.79 13.86
C ALA A 171 26.79 -15.70 12.34
N PRO A 172 26.71 -14.49 11.77
CA PRO A 172 26.42 -14.33 10.35
C PRO A 172 27.43 -15.13 9.53
N ARG A 173 26.92 -16.07 8.73
CA ARG A 173 27.71 -16.72 7.68
C ARG A 173 27.74 -15.80 6.46
N ASP A 174 28.54 -16.17 5.46
CA ASP A 174 28.76 -15.46 4.20
C ASP A 174 27.51 -15.34 3.29
N ASP A 175 26.30 -15.21 3.85
CA ASP A 175 25.07 -14.92 3.12
C ASP A 175 24.81 -13.40 3.09
N PRO A 176 25.23 -12.70 2.02
CA PRO A 176 25.02 -11.26 1.87
C PRO A 176 23.54 -10.86 1.89
N PHE A 177 22.67 -11.67 1.32
CA PHE A 177 21.32 -11.24 0.95
C PHE A 177 20.37 -11.22 2.14
N GLY A 178 20.38 -12.29 2.93
CA GLY A 178 19.56 -12.37 4.14
C GLY A 178 19.94 -11.28 5.14
N GLY A 179 21.21 -10.90 5.15
CA GLY A 179 21.72 -9.83 5.98
C GLY A 179 21.09 -8.47 5.65
N THR A 180 21.20 -8.04 4.39
CA THR A 180 20.69 -6.76 3.91
C THR A 180 19.20 -6.58 4.23
N ARG A 181 18.38 -7.61 3.98
CA ARG A 181 16.93 -7.54 4.22
C ARG A 181 16.59 -7.30 5.69
N LEU A 182 17.24 -8.00 6.61
CA LEU A 182 17.03 -7.79 8.04
C LEU A 182 17.43 -6.36 8.47
N PHE A 183 18.52 -5.80 7.92
CA PHE A 183 18.88 -4.40 8.18
C PHE A 183 17.84 -3.41 7.68
N CYS A 184 17.32 -3.59 6.48
CA CYS A 184 16.22 -2.79 5.94
C CYS A 184 15.02 -2.80 6.88
N ASP A 185 14.61 -3.99 7.35
CA ASP A 185 13.47 -4.14 8.24
C ASP A 185 13.71 -3.55 9.65
N VAL A 186 14.94 -3.63 10.18
CA VAL A 186 15.32 -2.97 11.45
C VAL A 186 15.35 -1.45 11.27
N ALA A 187 15.88 -0.95 10.15
CA ALA A 187 15.85 0.48 9.84
C ALA A 187 14.40 1.00 9.80
N LEU A 188 13.48 0.22 9.23
CA LEU A 188 12.07 0.58 9.11
C LEU A 188 11.33 0.56 10.45
N GLY A 189 11.38 -0.53 11.22
CA GLY A 189 10.47 -0.69 12.36
C GLY A 189 11.10 -0.50 13.75
N CYS A 190 12.41 -0.65 13.90
CA CYS A 190 13.06 -0.67 15.22
C CYS A 190 13.67 0.68 15.61
N PRO A 191 13.79 1.02 16.91
CA PRO A 191 14.48 2.22 17.34
C PRO A 191 16.00 2.13 17.11
N LEU A 192 16.65 3.29 17.04
CA LEU A 192 18.07 3.50 16.76
C LEU A 192 19.03 2.66 17.61
N PRO A 193 18.81 2.44 18.93
CA PRO A 193 19.71 1.59 19.72
C PRO A 193 19.79 0.15 19.19
N VAL A 194 18.67 -0.40 18.73
CA VAL A 194 18.60 -1.77 18.16
C VAL A 194 19.30 -1.81 16.80
N PHE A 195 19.12 -0.77 16.00
CA PHE A 195 19.80 -0.63 14.72
C PHE A 195 21.33 -0.55 14.91
N ARG A 196 21.80 0.21 15.90
CA ARG A 196 23.23 0.31 16.26
C ARG A 196 23.78 -1.01 16.80
N ASP A 197 23.06 -1.69 17.67
CA ASP A 197 23.46 -3.01 18.21
C ASP A 197 23.62 -4.05 17.08
N LEU A 198 22.65 -4.11 16.16
CA LEU A 198 22.75 -5.00 15.00
C LEU A 198 23.94 -4.63 14.08
N ALA A 199 24.15 -3.33 13.85
CA ALA A 199 25.28 -2.82 13.07
C ALA A 199 26.63 -3.19 13.69
N GLU A 200 26.76 -3.11 15.01
CA GLU A 200 27.96 -3.51 15.74
C GLU A 200 28.16 -5.01 15.70
N ARG A 201 27.10 -5.79 15.92
CA ARG A 201 27.14 -7.26 15.85
C ARG A 201 27.66 -7.75 14.50
N TRP A 202 27.29 -7.09 13.40
CA TRP A 202 27.71 -7.48 12.05
C TRP A 202 28.95 -6.75 11.54
N ARG A 203 29.44 -5.70 12.20
CA ARG A 203 30.69 -5.03 11.82
C ARG A 203 31.88 -5.98 11.75
N ASN A 204 31.88 -7.00 12.61
CA ASN A 204 32.96 -8.00 12.71
C ASN A 204 32.89 -9.07 11.62
N VAL A 205 31.80 -9.14 10.87
CA VAL A 205 31.66 -9.99 9.68
C VAL A 205 31.84 -9.05 8.50
N GLN A 206 32.94 -9.17 7.74
CA GLN A 206 33.21 -8.30 6.58
C GLN A 206 31.91 -7.98 5.84
N PRO A 207 31.45 -6.71 5.77
CA PRO A 207 30.08 -6.45 5.38
C PRO A 207 29.89 -6.87 3.92
N PRO A 208 29.13 -7.96 3.64
CA PRO A 208 29.04 -8.52 2.29
C PRO A 208 28.40 -7.54 1.29
N TRP A 209 27.60 -6.63 1.82
CA TRP A 209 26.86 -5.61 1.10
C TRP A 209 27.73 -4.40 0.67
N VAL A 210 29.01 -4.34 1.09
CA VAL A 210 29.99 -3.39 0.49
C VAL A 210 30.29 -3.72 -0.98
N ALA A 211 30.03 -4.96 -1.41
CA ALA A 211 30.15 -5.38 -2.80
C ALA A 211 28.86 -5.19 -3.62
N ALA A 212 27.69 -5.08 -2.98
CA ALA A 212 26.40 -4.88 -3.64
C ALA A 212 26.14 -3.37 -3.87
N ALA A 213 26.99 -2.74 -4.67
CA ALA A 213 27.10 -1.28 -4.77
C ALA A 213 25.90 -0.56 -5.45
N ASP A 214 24.94 -1.26 -6.06
CA ASP A 214 24.03 -0.62 -7.02
C ASP A 214 22.53 -0.60 -6.67
N GLY A 215 22.12 -0.92 -5.43
CA GLY A 215 20.70 -0.74 -5.05
C GLY A 215 20.36 -0.89 -3.57
N ASP A 216 21.05 -1.78 -2.87
CA ASP A 216 20.70 -2.16 -1.49
C ASP A 216 20.92 -1.05 -0.46
N GLY A 217 21.93 -0.21 -0.66
CA GLY A 217 22.18 0.96 0.20
C GLY A 217 21.03 1.96 0.19
N CYS A 218 20.39 2.17 -0.97
CA CYS A 218 19.21 3.01 -1.10
C CYS A 218 18.03 2.43 -0.31
N ALA A 219 17.85 1.10 -0.33
CA ALA A 219 16.76 0.45 0.39
C ALA A 219 16.86 0.66 1.91
N ILE A 220 18.05 0.58 2.51
CA ILE A 220 18.22 0.83 3.95
C ILE A 220 17.87 2.27 4.31
N LEU A 221 18.33 3.25 3.51
CA LEU A 221 18.04 4.67 3.73
C LEU A 221 16.56 4.99 3.53
N LEU A 222 15.92 4.45 2.50
CA LEU A 222 14.48 4.60 2.26
C LEU A 222 13.68 4.04 3.44
N ASN A 223 14.04 2.85 3.93
CA ASN A 223 13.40 2.26 5.10
C ASN A 223 13.61 3.09 6.37
N ALA A 224 14.81 3.65 6.57
CA ALA A 224 15.06 4.57 7.67
C ALA A 224 14.18 5.82 7.57
N LEU A 225 14.04 6.42 6.39
CA LEU A 225 13.18 7.59 6.14
C LEU A 225 11.69 7.31 6.36
N TRP A 226 11.23 6.10 6.06
CA TRP A 226 9.86 5.65 6.32
C TRP A 226 9.66 5.09 7.73
N SER A 227 10.69 5.15 8.57
CA SER A 227 10.58 4.59 9.89
C SER A 227 9.54 5.33 10.71
N SER A 228 8.64 4.56 11.31
CA SER A 228 7.64 5.11 12.24
C SER A 228 8.23 5.49 13.61
N SER A 229 9.52 5.21 13.85
CA SER A 229 10.19 5.55 15.09
C SER A 229 10.53 7.05 15.13
N PRO A 230 10.44 7.71 16.29
CA PRO A 230 10.69 9.16 16.41
C PRO A 230 12.15 9.55 16.12
N ASP A 231 13.07 8.59 16.16
CA ASP A 231 14.51 8.74 15.95
C ASP A 231 14.95 8.46 14.50
N TRP A 232 14.01 8.40 13.54
CA TRP A 232 14.33 8.11 12.14
C TRP A 232 15.39 9.06 11.56
N LYS A 233 15.40 10.33 11.96
CA LYS A 233 16.40 11.32 11.53
C LYS A 233 17.81 10.93 11.95
N GLU A 234 17.97 10.36 13.14
CA GLU A 234 19.26 9.93 13.69
C GLU A 234 19.75 8.61 13.05
N LYS A 235 18.87 7.90 12.34
CA LYS A 235 19.24 6.75 11.50
C LYS A 235 19.76 7.18 10.14
N VAL A 236 19.45 8.38 9.68
CA VAL A 236 19.91 8.93 8.40
C VAL A 236 21.18 9.75 8.68
N PRO A 237 22.23 9.67 7.85
CA PRO A 237 23.45 10.40 8.15
C PRO A 237 23.19 11.90 8.00
N SER A 238 23.81 12.71 8.86
CA SER A 238 23.85 14.16 8.71
C SER A 238 25.00 14.55 7.78
N CYS A 239 24.74 15.46 6.84
CA CYS A 239 25.80 16.16 6.13
C CYS A 239 26.35 17.31 6.99
N SER A 240 27.63 17.65 6.86
CA SER A 240 28.17 18.93 7.34
C SER A 240 27.47 20.10 6.64
N GLY A 241 27.55 21.31 7.20
CA GLY A 241 26.78 22.49 6.77
C GLY A 241 26.95 22.94 5.30
N ASP A 242 27.88 22.35 4.56
CA ASP A 242 28.05 22.53 3.11
C ASP A 242 27.33 21.45 2.26
N GLY A 243 26.64 20.50 2.89
CA GLY A 243 25.82 19.45 2.25
C GLY A 243 26.62 18.39 1.49
N ARG A 244 27.96 18.49 1.48
CA ARG A 244 28.85 17.73 0.60
C ARG A 244 29.64 16.63 1.31
N ILE A 245 29.84 16.76 2.62
CA ILE A 245 30.62 15.80 3.39
C ILE A 245 29.67 15.19 4.42
N LEU A 246 29.51 13.87 4.37
CA LEU A 246 28.82 13.18 5.46
C LEU A 246 29.66 13.28 6.72
N ASP A 247 29.02 13.65 7.82
CA ASP A 247 29.64 13.53 9.13
C ASP A 247 29.70 12.04 9.49
N THR A 248 30.84 11.43 9.17
CA THR A 248 31.10 10.02 9.45
C THR A 248 31.30 9.73 10.93
N SER A 249 31.35 10.75 11.79
CA SER A 249 31.46 10.56 13.23
C SER A 249 30.11 10.40 13.93
N ALA A 250 29.02 10.83 13.29
CA ALA A 250 27.69 10.89 13.89
C ALA A 250 26.72 9.76 13.47
N ALA A 251 26.90 9.17 12.29
CA ALA A 251 25.94 8.20 11.76
C ALA A 251 26.23 6.75 12.21
N PRO A 252 25.20 5.88 12.35
CA PRO A 252 25.40 4.45 12.63
C PRO A 252 26.33 3.80 11.60
N VAL A 253 27.24 2.93 12.03
CA VAL A 253 28.28 2.36 11.15
C VAL A 253 27.74 1.57 9.96
N CYS A 254 26.51 1.06 10.00
CA CYS A 254 25.84 0.44 8.85
C CYS A 254 25.33 1.46 7.82
N VAL A 255 24.93 2.65 8.25
CA VAL A 255 24.67 3.78 7.34
C VAL A 255 25.98 4.23 6.77
N LEU A 256 27.03 4.34 7.59
CA LEU A 256 28.36 4.70 7.13
C LEU A 256 28.97 3.69 6.19
N ALA A 257 28.75 2.40 6.39
CA ALA A 257 29.21 1.39 5.45
C ALA A 257 28.31 1.38 4.20
N ALA A 258 27.00 1.71 4.26
CA ALA A 258 26.11 1.83 3.08
C ALA A 258 26.57 2.99 2.23
N THR A 259 26.89 4.08 2.91
CA THR A 259 27.49 5.24 2.31
C THR A 259 28.94 4.98 1.87
N ALA A 260 29.74 4.19 2.58
CA ALA A 260 31.14 3.91 2.22
C ALA A 260 31.29 2.89 1.09
N ALA A 261 30.38 1.92 1.01
CA ALA A 261 30.21 1.01 -0.13
C ALA A 261 29.93 1.81 -1.40
N SER A 262 28.98 2.76 -1.31
CA SER A 262 28.71 3.70 -2.39
C SER A 262 29.82 4.76 -2.57
N ALA A 263 30.61 5.10 -1.55
CA ALA A 263 31.69 6.10 -1.61
C ALA A 263 33.00 5.60 -2.23
N ARG A 264 33.17 4.30 -2.47
CA ARG A 264 34.22 3.83 -3.39
C ARG A 264 34.04 4.41 -4.81
N SER A 265 32.84 4.93 -5.10
CA SER A 265 32.56 5.79 -6.24
C SER A 265 32.35 7.23 -5.77
N ALA A 266 33.42 7.90 -5.32
CA ALA A 266 33.40 9.31 -4.89
C ALA A 266 32.85 10.28 -5.96
N SER A 267 32.67 9.83 -7.21
CA SER A 267 32.02 10.56 -8.30
C SER A 267 30.49 10.43 -8.34
N LEU A 268 29.89 9.43 -7.68
CA LEU A 268 28.43 9.20 -7.65
C LEU A 268 27.69 10.02 -6.59
N TRP A 269 28.41 10.58 -5.61
CA TRP A 269 27.90 11.47 -4.56
C TRP A 269 27.63 12.89 -5.06
N LYS A 270 27.84 13.14 -6.35
CA LYS A 270 27.36 14.38 -6.99
C LYS A 270 25.85 14.51 -6.75
N SER A 271 25.38 15.75 -6.73
CA SER A 271 24.03 16.26 -6.41
C SER A 271 22.81 15.39 -6.76
N GLY A 272 22.92 14.38 -7.61
CA GLY A 272 21.85 13.47 -7.97
C GLY A 272 21.55 12.31 -7.01
N PHE A 273 22.42 11.92 -6.07
CA PHE A 273 22.09 10.79 -5.17
C PHE A 273 20.87 11.10 -4.29
N TRP A 274 20.91 12.22 -3.57
CA TRP A 274 19.81 12.64 -2.71
C TRP A 274 18.56 12.97 -3.51
N SER A 275 18.69 13.53 -4.72
CA SER A 275 17.56 13.74 -5.62
C SER A 275 16.92 12.42 -6.07
N LYS A 276 17.71 11.38 -6.41
CA LYS A 276 17.16 10.03 -6.72
C LYS A 276 16.47 9.38 -5.53
N LEU A 277 17.04 9.56 -4.33
CA LEU A 277 16.44 9.07 -3.10
C LEU A 277 15.13 9.81 -2.80
N PHE A 278 15.11 11.13 -3.03
CA PHE A 278 13.92 11.96 -2.96
C PHE A 278 12.87 11.50 -3.96
N ASP A 279 13.22 11.27 -5.22
CA ASP A 279 12.32 10.75 -6.26
C ASP A 279 11.60 9.49 -5.76
N HIS A 280 12.37 8.51 -5.26
CA HIS A 280 11.81 7.29 -4.71
C HIS A 280 10.96 7.56 -3.46
N ALA A 281 11.44 8.37 -2.52
CA ALA A 281 10.67 8.69 -1.33
C ALA A 281 9.32 9.35 -1.67
N ALA A 282 9.31 10.29 -2.61
CA ALA A 282 8.12 11.01 -3.04
C ALA A 282 7.14 10.12 -3.84
N SER A 283 7.62 9.32 -4.79
CA SER A 283 6.77 8.40 -5.56
C SER A 283 6.05 7.36 -4.69
N TRP A 284 6.62 7.02 -3.53
CA TRP A 284 6.03 6.08 -2.57
C TRP A 284 5.26 6.77 -1.44
N GLY A 285 5.10 8.10 -1.49
CA GLY A 285 4.32 8.85 -0.50
C GLY A 285 4.98 8.91 0.89
N ALA A 286 6.31 9.08 0.94
CA ALA A 286 7.03 9.39 2.19
C ALA A 286 6.37 10.57 2.93
N ASP A 287 6.60 10.75 4.23
CA ASP A 287 6.07 11.91 4.96
C ASP A 287 6.75 13.23 4.52
N ILE A 288 6.02 14.36 4.61
CA ILE A 288 6.56 15.68 4.24
C ILE A 288 7.80 16.07 5.05
N ALA A 289 7.90 15.66 6.31
CA ALA A 289 9.09 15.92 7.13
C ALA A 289 10.33 15.18 6.61
N ALA A 290 10.16 13.99 6.02
CA ALA A 290 11.24 13.23 5.39
C ALA A 290 11.70 13.90 4.10
N LEU A 291 10.76 14.31 3.24
CA LEU A 291 11.07 15.05 2.01
C LEU A 291 11.75 16.39 2.30
N ARG A 292 11.25 17.15 3.29
CA ARG A 292 11.88 18.39 3.74
C ARG A 292 13.28 18.17 4.29
N TYR A 293 13.51 17.11 5.05
CA TYR A 293 14.85 16.79 5.54
C TYR A 293 15.82 16.50 4.38
N LEU A 294 15.40 15.72 3.39
CA LEU A 294 16.20 15.45 2.19
C LEU A 294 16.54 16.74 1.43
N HIS A 295 15.58 17.64 1.27
CA HIS A 295 15.80 18.91 0.59
C HIS A 295 16.66 19.88 1.41
N GLU A 296 16.21 20.22 2.62
CA GLU A 296 16.77 21.29 3.44
C GLU A 296 18.12 20.91 4.06
N GLN A 297 18.32 19.65 4.46
CA GLN A 297 19.53 19.20 5.15
C GLN A 297 20.52 18.47 4.24
N LEU A 298 20.01 17.76 3.23
CA LEU A 298 20.83 16.93 2.35
C LEU A 298 20.96 17.51 0.93
N GLY A 299 20.32 18.64 0.65
CA GLY A 299 20.44 19.35 -0.62
C GLY A 299 19.82 18.62 -1.80
N ALA A 300 18.86 17.72 -1.56
CA ALA A 300 18.10 17.09 -2.64
C ALA A 300 17.33 18.16 -3.43
N GLU A 301 17.29 18.03 -4.74
CA GLU A 301 16.37 18.81 -5.57
C GLU A 301 14.93 18.39 -5.26
N VAL A 302 13.95 19.30 -5.47
CA VAL A 302 12.53 19.03 -5.25
C VAL A 302 11.84 18.78 -6.61
N PRO A 303 11.81 17.53 -7.10
CA PRO A 303 11.14 17.16 -8.33
C PRO A 303 9.62 17.14 -8.11
N LEU A 304 8.88 17.88 -8.94
CA LEU A 304 7.41 17.97 -8.85
C LEU A 304 6.70 16.69 -9.34
N LEU A 305 7.29 15.97 -10.30
CA LEU A 305 6.70 14.78 -10.93
C LEU A 305 6.47 13.61 -9.94
N PRO A 306 7.47 13.15 -9.17
CA PRO A 306 7.29 12.12 -8.15
C PRO A 306 6.25 12.48 -7.08
N ILE A 307 6.20 13.75 -6.68
CA ILE A 307 5.26 14.25 -5.67
C ILE A 307 3.83 14.24 -6.24
N ALA A 308 3.63 14.62 -7.50
CA ALA A 308 2.34 14.51 -8.16
C ALA A 308 1.87 13.05 -8.28
N GLN A 309 2.80 12.11 -8.48
CA GLN A 309 2.49 10.68 -8.59
C GLN A 309 2.08 10.06 -7.24
N GLY A 310 2.90 10.20 -6.21
CA GLY A 310 2.72 9.47 -4.94
C GLY A 310 2.46 10.33 -3.71
N GLY A 311 2.64 11.65 -3.81
CA GLY A 311 2.59 12.55 -2.67
C GLY A 311 1.18 13.01 -2.29
N SER A 312 1.07 13.58 -1.09
CA SER A 312 -0.13 14.26 -0.61
C SER A 312 -0.27 15.66 -1.22
N VAL A 313 -1.47 16.24 -1.14
CA VAL A 313 -1.72 17.62 -1.58
C VAL A 313 -0.83 18.61 -0.83
N GLU A 314 -0.61 18.41 0.47
CA GLU A 314 0.27 19.27 1.29
C GLU A 314 1.72 19.24 0.79
N GLN A 315 2.21 18.07 0.36
CA GLN A 315 3.55 17.93 -0.21
C GLN A 315 3.68 18.62 -1.55
N LEU A 316 2.64 18.52 -2.37
CA LEU A 316 2.60 19.18 -3.66
C LEU A 316 2.58 20.71 -3.51
N GLU A 317 1.77 21.23 -2.59
CA GLU A 317 1.73 22.66 -2.26
C GLU A 317 3.10 23.17 -1.76
N TRP A 318 3.72 22.43 -0.85
CA TRP A 318 5.08 22.74 -0.38
C TRP A 318 6.09 22.76 -1.52
N ALA A 319 6.08 21.75 -2.38
CA ALA A 319 7.02 21.63 -3.50
C ALA A 319 6.83 22.74 -4.54
N LEU A 320 5.58 23.11 -4.85
CA LEU A 320 5.27 24.25 -5.70
C LEU A 320 5.74 25.56 -5.07
N GLY A 321 5.61 25.71 -3.75
CA GLY A 321 6.16 26.83 -2.99
C GLY A 321 7.69 26.94 -3.09
N VAL A 322 8.40 25.81 -2.97
CA VAL A 322 9.87 25.76 -3.16
C VAL A 322 10.25 26.15 -4.59
N ALA A 323 9.56 25.62 -5.59
CA ALA A 323 9.81 25.94 -7.00
C ALA A 323 9.57 27.43 -7.32
N ALA A 324 8.53 28.03 -6.73
CA ALA A 324 8.23 29.46 -6.89
C ALA A 324 9.25 30.37 -6.17
N GLY A 325 9.70 29.99 -4.97
CA GLY A 325 10.66 30.76 -4.18
C GLY A 325 12.08 30.77 -4.76
N GLY A 326 12.49 29.72 -5.47
CA GLY A 326 13.82 29.62 -6.09
C GLY A 326 14.04 30.56 -7.29
N ALA A 327 12.98 31.12 -7.87
CA ALA A 327 13.07 31.97 -9.05
C ALA A 327 13.79 33.33 -8.82
N GLY A 328 14.09 33.69 -7.57
CA GLY A 328 14.73 34.96 -7.20
C GLY A 328 16.27 34.97 -7.20
N ALA A 329 16.97 33.83 -7.30
CA ALA A 329 18.41 33.73 -6.98
C ALA A 329 19.31 33.17 -8.10
N ALA A 330 18.94 33.36 -9.38
CA ALA A 330 19.45 32.70 -10.59
C ALA A 330 18.59 31.49 -10.97
N ALA A 331 17.82 31.66 -12.04
CA ALA A 331 16.85 30.70 -12.51
C ALA A 331 17.49 29.30 -12.72
N PRO A 332 16.93 28.23 -12.15
CA PRO A 332 17.32 26.87 -12.52
C PRO A 332 17.09 26.69 -14.02
N GLN A 333 18.13 26.29 -14.76
CA GLN A 333 18.16 26.24 -16.23
C GLN A 333 17.40 25.06 -16.85
N GLY A 334 16.39 24.50 -16.16
CA GLY A 334 15.52 23.45 -16.68
C GLY A 334 14.11 23.99 -16.94
N PRO A 335 13.45 23.61 -18.04
CA PRO A 335 12.03 23.90 -18.20
C PRO A 335 11.29 23.22 -17.05
N ALA A 336 10.59 23.99 -16.21
CA ALA A 336 9.63 23.42 -15.28
C ALA A 336 8.75 22.45 -16.07
N PRO A 337 8.51 21.21 -15.58
CA PRO A 337 7.62 20.28 -16.28
C PRO A 337 6.33 21.03 -16.56
N ALA A 338 5.82 20.92 -17.80
CA ALA A 338 4.59 21.60 -18.13
C ALA A 338 3.55 21.15 -17.11
N ALA A 339 2.76 22.06 -16.56
CA ALA A 339 1.77 21.69 -15.53
C ALA A 339 0.83 20.56 -16.00
N GLN A 340 0.66 20.43 -17.32
CA GLN A 340 0.01 19.30 -17.98
C GLN A 340 0.68 17.95 -17.67
N ASP A 341 2.00 17.86 -17.65
CA ASP A 341 2.77 16.65 -17.36
C ASP A 341 2.59 16.22 -15.90
N LEU A 342 2.48 17.19 -14.99
CA LEU A 342 2.18 16.93 -13.58
C LEU A 342 0.77 16.38 -13.41
N LEU A 343 -0.21 17.00 -14.05
CA LEU A 343 -1.60 16.52 -14.04
C LEU A 343 -1.69 15.10 -14.61
N LEU A 344 -1.07 14.87 -15.77
CA LEU A 344 -1.05 13.57 -16.43
C LEU A 344 -0.37 12.50 -15.57
N SER A 345 0.72 12.84 -14.89
CA SER A 345 1.43 11.92 -14.01
C SER A 345 0.62 11.57 -12.76
N ALA A 346 -0.07 12.54 -12.16
CA ALA A 346 -0.98 12.31 -11.04
C ALA A 346 -2.14 11.39 -11.45
N LEU A 347 -2.75 11.64 -12.62
CA LEU A 347 -3.84 10.81 -13.15
C LEU A 347 -3.39 9.37 -13.45
N LYS A 348 -2.23 9.19 -14.09
CA LYS A 348 -1.66 7.87 -14.38
C LYS A 348 -1.33 7.09 -13.11
N ALA A 349 -0.92 7.77 -12.04
CA ALA A 349 -0.67 7.15 -10.74
C ALA A 349 -1.95 6.92 -9.90
N GLY A 350 -3.11 7.37 -10.37
CA GLY A 350 -4.37 7.30 -9.62
C GLY A 350 -4.43 8.30 -8.44
N ASN A 351 -3.53 9.29 -8.38
CA ASN A 351 -3.52 10.32 -7.34
C ASN A 351 -4.52 11.44 -7.67
N LEU A 352 -5.81 11.11 -7.55
CA LEU A 352 -6.91 12.01 -7.88
C LEU A 352 -6.92 13.28 -7.02
N ALA A 353 -6.37 13.21 -5.80
CA ALA A 353 -6.26 14.37 -4.91
C ALA A 353 -5.25 15.40 -5.45
N ALA A 354 -4.06 14.95 -5.86
CA ALA A 354 -3.08 15.82 -6.51
C ALA A 354 -3.60 16.37 -7.85
N ALA A 355 -4.20 15.51 -8.69
CA ALA A 355 -4.79 15.93 -9.97
C ALA A 355 -5.87 17.01 -9.79
N SER A 356 -6.80 16.80 -8.85
CA SER A 356 -7.84 17.78 -8.52
C SER A 356 -7.26 19.09 -8.02
N HIS A 357 -6.19 19.04 -7.21
CA HIS A 357 -5.54 20.25 -6.71
C HIS A 357 -4.86 21.03 -7.84
N LEU A 358 -4.10 20.37 -8.72
CA LEU A 358 -3.43 20.98 -9.87
C LEU A 358 -4.40 21.66 -10.84
N PHE A 359 -5.58 21.07 -11.03
CA PHE A 359 -6.64 21.67 -11.83
C PHE A 359 -7.26 22.88 -11.12
N ALA A 360 -7.65 22.72 -9.85
CA ALA A 360 -8.28 23.79 -9.06
C ALA A 360 -7.37 25.00 -8.85
N SER A 361 -6.05 24.80 -8.80
CA SER A 361 -5.07 25.88 -8.70
C SER A 361 -4.83 26.60 -10.04
N GLY A 362 -5.48 26.16 -11.13
CA GLY A 362 -5.31 26.73 -12.47
C GLY A 362 -3.95 26.45 -13.10
N LEU A 363 -3.15 25.53 -12.52
CA LEU A 363 -1.84 25.18 -13.06
C LEU A 363 -2.02 24.36 -14.34
N ALA A 364 -2.96 23.42 -14.37
CA ALA A 364 -3.30 22.63 -15.54
C ALA A 364 -4.77 22.86 -15.96
N PRO A 365 -5.08 24.00 -16.61
CA PRO A 365 -6.46 24.40 -16.90
C PRO A 365 -7.13 23.55 -17.98
N VAL A 366 -6.37 22.73 -18.71
CA VAL A 366 -6.88 21.89 -19.78
C VAL A 366 -6.78 20.43 -19.35
N LEU A 367 -7.90 19.73 -19.30
CA LEU A 367 -7.89 18.29 -19.09
C LEU A 367 -7.19 17.59 -20.27
N PRO A 368 -6.30 16.62 -20.02
CA PRO A 368 -5.69 15.86 -21.09
C PRO A 368 -6.77 15.10 -21.86
N THR A 369 -6.61 15.01 -23.18
CA THR A 369 -7.47 14.15 -24.00
C THR A 369 -7.19 12.67 -23.68
N ALA A 370 -8.14 11.78 -23.99
CA ALA A 370 -7.95 10.34 -23.82
C ALA A 370 -6.63 9.87 -24.48
N ASP A 371 -6.37 10.27 -25.72
CA ASP A 371 -5.14 9.94 -26.46
C ASP A 371 -3.84 10.37 -25.74
N GLN A 372 -3.85 11.48 -25.00
CA GLN A 372 -2.68 11.95 -24.24
C GLN A 372 -2.45 11.10 -22.99
N VAL A 373 -3.53 10.56 -22.41
CA VAL A 373 -3.46 9.56 -21.34
C VAL A 373 -2.88 8.27 -21.89
N SER A 374 -3.32 7.81 -23.06
CA SER A 374 -2.90 6.54 -23.69
C SER A 374 -1.48 6.58 -24.27
N GLY A 375 -1.10 7.64 -24.99
CA GLY A 375 -0.07 7.65 -26.03
C GLY A 375 1.41 7.54 -25.62
N HIS A 376 1.75 7.53 -24.33
CA HIS A 376 3.17 7.51 -23.90
C HIS A 376 3.79 6.12 -23.69
N TYR A 377 3.04 5.02 -23.84
CA TYR A 377 3.56 3.67 -23.61
C TYR A 377 4.08 2.96 -24.88
N TYR A 378 3.69 3.40 -26.07
CA TYR A 378 4.17 2.86 -27.34
C TYR A 378 5.22 3.79 -27.97
N GLY A 379 6.42 3.81 -27.37
CA GLY A 379 7.62 4.40 -27.98
C GLY A 379 8.17 3.53 -29.11
N GLY A 380 7.37 3.28 -30.15
CA GLY A 380 7.77 2.60 -31.39
C GLY A 380 7.22 3.39 -32.58
N LYS A 381 8.13 4.01 -33.33
CA LYS A 381 7.89 4.88 -34.50
C LYS A 381 6.67 4.46 -35.35
N ALA A 382 5.71 5.37 -35.51
CA ALA A 382 4.90 5.48 -36.73
C ALA A 382 4.51 6.95 -36.93
N GLY A 383 4.47 7.37 -38.19
CA GLY A 383 4.52 8.76 -38.63
C GLY A 383 3.22 9.55 -38.51
N ALA A 384 3.40 10.85 -38.70
CA ALA A 384 2.39 11.89 -38.61
C ALA A 384 1.26 11.76 -39.65
N ALA A 385 0.06 12.17 -39.24
CA ALA A 385 -0.89 12.88 -40.09
C ALA A 385 -1.74 13.82 -39.22
N GLY A 386 -1.81 15.09 -39.64
CA GLY A 386 -2.37 16.19 -38.86
C GLY A 386 -3.89 16.33 -38.91
N GLY A 387 -4.40 17.13 -37.97
CA GLY A 387 -5.74 17.67 -37.96
C GLY A 387 -5.78 18.93 -37.10
N ALA A 388 -5.96 20.08 -37.74
CA ALA A 388 -6.11 21.37 -37.08
C ALA A 388 -7.48 21.47 -36.40
N ALA A 389 -7.52 21.92 -35.14
CA ALA A 389 -8.72 22.41 -34.50
C ALA A 389 -8.43 23.69 -33.71
N ALA A 390 -9.41 24.59 -33.73
CA ALA A 390 -9.28 26.02 -33.55
C ALA A 390 -8.96 26.47 -32.11
N VAL A 391 -8.18 27.55 -32.05
CA VAL A 391 -7.86 28.33 -30.85
C VAL A 391 -9.07 29.21 -30.49
N GLY A 392 -9.63 29.01 -29.29
CA GLY A 392 -10.51 29.96 -28.62
C GLY A 392 -9.84 30.46 -27.34
N GLY A 393 -9.63 31.78 -27.23
CA GLY A 393 -8.95 32.41 -26.08
C GLY A 393 -9.80 32.46 -24.80
N PRO A 394 -9.17 32.66 -23.62
CA PRO A 394 -9.85 32.50 -22.34
C PRO A 394 -10.59 33.78 -21.91
N ALA A 395 -11.86 33.62 -21.52
CA ALA A 395 -12.55 34.59 -20.67
C ALA A 395 -12.26 34.23 -19.21
N GLY A 396 -11.71 35.19 -18.46
CA GLY A 396 -11.39 35.04 -17.04
C GLY A 396 -12.62 34.74 -16.21
N GLY A 397 -12.68 33.52 -15.67
CA GLY A 397 -13.59 33.10 -14.63
C GLY A 397 -12.78 32.63 -13.43
N ALA A 398 -13.15 33.07 -12.22
CA ALA A 398 -12.55 32.60 -10.98
C ALA A 398 -12.62 31.06 -10.93
N ALA A 399 -11.51 30.42 -10.52
CA ALA A 399 -11.33 28.98 -10.52
C ALA A 399 -12.41 28.27 -9.67
N ALA A 400 -13.48 27.83 -10.33
CA ALA A 400 -14.35 26.80 -9.81
C ALA A 400 -13.68 25.45 -10.09
N GLY A 401 -13.65 24.55 -9.10
CA GLY A 401 -13.18 23.19 -9.32
C GLY A 401 -13.95 22.48 -10.43
N LEU A 402 -13.40 21.39 -10.95
CA LEU A 402 -14.01 20.56 -12.00
C LEU A 402 -15.51 20.33 -11.74
N ALA A 403 -16.33 20.64 -12.75
CA ALA A 403 -17.74 20.27 -12.73
C ALA A 403 -17.89 18.74 -12.89
N ASP A 404 -18.99 18.17 -12.40
CA ASP A 404 -19.24 16.72 -12.44
C ASP A 404 -19.10 16.13 -13.86
N ALA A 405 -19.60 16.84 -14.88
CA ALA A 405 -19.49 16.43 -16.28
C ALA A 405 -18.05 16.40 -16.83
N GLU A 406 -17.13 17.14 -16.21
CA GLU A 406 -15.70 17.14 -16.57
C GLU A 406 -14.97 15.97 -15.90
N TRP A 407 -15.36 15.62 -14.67
CA TRP A 407 -14.93 14.39 -14.00
C TRP A 407 -15.38 13.13 -14.75
N ASP A 408 -16.63 13.10 -15.21
CA ASP A 408 -17.18 11.96 -15.96
C ASP A 408 -16.39 11.68 -17.24
N LYS A 409 -16.05 12.73 -18.00
CA LYS A 409 -15.23 12.59 -19.21
C LYS A 409 -13.82 12.09 -18.90
N LEU A 410 -13.23 12.56 -17.81
CA LEU A 410 -11.88 12.18 -17.40
C LEU A 410 -11.83 10.73 -16.91
N LEU A 411 -12.82 10.30 -16.15
CA LEU A 411 -12.89 8.93 -15.64
C LEU A 411 -13.26 7.93 -16.74
N ALA A 412 -14.10 8.32 -17.70
CA ALA A 412 -14.35 7.54 -18.91
C ALA A 412 -13.07 7.34 -19.73
N ALA A 413 -12.29 8.41 -19.94
CA ALA A 413 -11.02 8.33 -20.66
C ALA A 413 -9.96 7.45 -19.96
N VAL A 414 -9.92 7.45 -18.62
CA VAL A 414 -9.02 6.59 -17.84
C VAL A 414 -9.52 5.13 -17.79
N GLY A 415 -10.84 4.93 -17.83
CA GLY A 415 -11.48 3.61 -17.79
C GLY A 415 -11.40 2.84 -19.11
N GLU A 416 -11.58 3.50 -20.26
CA GLU A 416 -11.51 2.88 -21.60
C GLU A 416 -10.12 2.29 -21.93
N ASP A 417 -9.06 2.84 -21.32
CA ASP A 417 -7.66 2.45 -21.55
C ASP A 417 -7.19 1.21 -20.76
N GLY A 418 -8.08 0.56 -19.99
CA GLY A 418 -7.74 -0.68 -19.27
C GLY A 418 -6.72 -0.53 -18.14
N ARG A 419 -6.34 0.68 -17.72
CA ARG A 419 -5.28 0.90 -16.71
C ARG A 419 -5.72 0.74 -15.25
N LEU A 420 -7.01 0.68 -14.98
CA LEU A 420 -7.56 0.17 -13.72
C LEU A 420 -7.81 -1.35 -13.76
N ILE A 421 -7.73 -1.94 -14.96
CA ILE A 421 -8.09 -3.34 -15.22
C ILE A 421 -6.84 -4.21 -14.98
N GLY A 422 -6.96 -5.17 -14.07
CA GLY A 422 -5.87 -6.06 -13.62
C GLY A 422 -5.22 -5.70 -12.28
N CYS A 423 -5.49 -4.52 -11.71
CA CYS A 423 -4.99 -4.13 -10.38
C CYS A 423 -5.90 -4.57 -9.21
N PHE A 424 -7.15 -4.95 -9.52
CA PHE A 424 -8.16 -5.35 -8.55
C PHE A 424 -8.92 -6.57 -9.07
N SER A 425 -9.14 -7.58 -8.23
CA SER A 425 -10.04 -8.70 -8.57
C SER A 425 -11.50 -8.23 -8.63
N GLU A 426 -12.38 -8.99 -9.30
CA GLU A 426 -13.82 -8.72 -9.40
C GLU A 426 -14.44 -8.39 -8.03
N ASN A 427 -14.06 -9.13 -6.99
CA ASN A 427 -14.49 -8.91 -5.59
C ASN A 427 -13.92 -7.62 -4.97
N GLN A 428 -12.70 -7.21 -5.30
CA GLN A 428 -12.10 -5.97 -4.83
C GLN A 428 -12.74 -4.75 -5.51
N TRP A 429 -13.17 -4.90 -6.76
CA TRP A 429 -13.91 -3.88 -7.49
C TRP A 429 -15.32 -3.68 -6.94
N GLU A 430 -16.08 -4.75 -6.71
CA GLU A 430 -17.40 -4.65 -6.08
C GLU A 430 -17.30 -4.04 -4.68
N TRP A 431 -16.25 -4.38 -3.92
CA TRP A 431 -16.00 -3.78 -2.61
C TRP A 431 -15.60 -2.30 -2.70
N LEU A 432 -14.73 -1.91 -3.63
CA LEU A 432 -14.34 -0.51 -3.85
C LEU A 432 -15.52 0.33 -4.34
N SER A 433 -16.32 -0.20 -5.27
CA SER A 433 -17.56 0.41 -5.76
C SER A 433 -18.55 0.58 -4.61
N ALA A 434 -18.82 -0.48 -3.83
CA ALA A 434 -19.70 -0.40 -2.67
C ALA A 434 -19.17 0.54 -1.58
N ALA A 435 -17.86 0.58 -1.30
CA ALA A 435 -17.25 1.47 -0.31
C ALA A 435 -17.26 2.94 -0.77
N PHE A 436 -17.03 3.19 -2.06
CA PHE A 436 -17.09 4.51 -2.68
C PHE A 436 -18.53 5.04 -2.73
N LEU A 437 -19.51 4.16 -3.01
CA LEU A 437 -20.93 4.46 -3.03
C LEU A 437 -21.56 4.52 -1.64
N ALA A 438 -21.03 3.84 -0.61
CA ALA A 438 -21.60 3.84 0.74
C ALA A 438 -20.99 4.89 1.69
N SER A 439 -19.87 5.54 1.34
CA SER A 439 -19.17 6.50 2.21
C SER A 439 -19.78 7.92 2.13
N PRO A 440 -20.37 8.46 3.22
CA PRO A 440 -20.87 9.84 3.27
C PRO A 440 -19.75 10.89 3.42
N VAL A 441 -18.47 10.48 3.37
CA VAL A 441 -17.31 11.36 3.55
C VAL A 441 -16.70 11.74 2.19
N LEU A 442 -16.25 12.99 2.08
CA LEU A 442 -15.56 13.51 0.90
C LEU A 442 -14.30 12.69 0.53
N PRO A 443 -13.89 12.65 -0.76
CA PRO A 443 -12.86 11.75 -1.29
C PRO A 443 -11.49 11.79 -0.60
N HIS A 444 -11.16 12.86 0.13
CA HIS A 444 -9.88 13.03 0.82
C HIS A 444 -9.61 11.98 1.93
N ALA A 445 -10.63 11.24 2.37
CA ALA A 445 -10.49 10.19 3.38
C ALA A 445 -10.51 8.75 2.82
N THR A 446 -10.91 8.55 1.56
CA THR A 446 -11.20 7.22 1.00
C THR A 446 -10.22 6.80 -0.11
N ALA A 447 -9.45 7.73 -0.69
CA ALA A 447 -8.45 7.44 -1.73
C ALA A 447 -7.13 6.80 -1.22
N ALA A 448 -7.10 6.31 0.02
CA ALA A 448 -5.92 5.76 0.69
C ALA A 448 -5.58 4.29 0.33
N SER A 449 -6.27 3.70 -0.66
CA SER A 449 -6.09 2.28 -1.02
C SER A 449 -5.78 2.09 -2.51
N THR A 450 -4.57 2.45 -2.92
CA THR A 450 -3.88 1.81 -4.04
C THR A 450 -3.04 0.63 -3.51
N PRO A 451 -2.91 -0.49 -4.25
CA PRO A 451 -2.40 -1.76 -3.71
C PRO A 451 -0.90 -1.78 -3.36
N ALA A 452 -0.16 -0.70 -3.59
CA ALA A 452 1.26 -0.60 -3.24
C ALA A 452 1.55 -0.12 -1.80
N GLY A 453 0.55 0.29 -1.01
CA GLY A 453 0.80 0.92 0.30
C GLY A 453 -0.24 0.70 1.39
N GLY A 454 -1.18 -0.25 1.19
CA GLY A 454 -2.43 -0.36 1.98
C GLY A 454 -2.29 -0.48 3.51
N LEU A 455 -1.12 -0.83 4.05
CA LEU A 455 -0.94 -1.01 5.50
C LEU A 455 -0.47 0.24 6.24
N VAL A 456 0.24 1.17 5.57
CA VAL A 456 0.84 2.36 6.22
C VAL A 456 -0.17 3.52 6.27
N VAL A 457 -0.97 3.70 5.21
CA VAL A 457 -1.95 4.79 5.09
C VAL A 457 -3.17 4.61 6.02
N TYR A 458 -3.51 3.36 6.38
CA TYR A 458 -4.57 3.09 7.36
C TYR A 458 -4.21 3.53 8.79
N ARG A 459 -2.92 3.54 9.17
CA ARG A 459 -2.47 3.97 10.50
C ARG A 459 -2.51 5.49 10.68
N THR A 460 -2.16 6.27 9.66
CA THR A 460 -2.08 7.74 9.75
C THR A 460 -3.47 8.39 9.80
N THR A 461 -4.40 7.92 8.98
CA THR A 461 -5.79 8.41 8.92
C THR A 461 -6.58 8.14 10.20
N LYS A 462 -6.39 6.97 10.82
CA LYS A 462 -7.05 6.59 12.09
C LYS A 462 -6.68 7.53 13.24
N ASN A 463 -5.41 7.94 13.34
CA ASN A 463 -4.91 8.81 14.42
C ASN A 463 -5.42 10.25 14.29
N ALA A 464 -5.55 10.78 13.07
CA ALA A 464 -6.04 12.13 12.80
C ALA A 464 -7.53 12.30 13.21
N VAL A 465 -8.38 11.31 12.90
CA VAL A 465 -9.82 11.35 13.22
C VAL A 465 -10.05 11.32 14.74
N THR A 466 -9.27 10.53 15.48
CA THR A 466 -9.36 10.49 16.95
C THR A 466 -8.96 11.80 17.61
N ASN A 467 -7.97 12.51 17.08
CA ASN A 467 -7.53 13.81 17.62
C ASN A 467 -8.54 14.92 17.32
N LYS A 468 -9.15 14.93 16.13
CA LYS A 468 -10.19 15.91 15.76
C LYS A 468 -11.46 15.78 16.60
N ARG A 469 -11.87 14.54 16.96
CA ARG A 469 -13.00 14.30 17.89
C ARG A 469 -12.74 14.80 19.31
N LYS A 470 -11.52 14.66 19.81
CA LYS A 470 -11.12 15.19 21.13
C LYS A 470 -11.15 16.72 21.16
N GLN A 471 -10.72 17.38 20.09
CA GLN A 471 -10.77 18.84 19.96
C GLN A 471 -12.19 19.39 19.85
N ALA A 472 -13.08 18.72 19.09
CA ALA A 472 -14.48 19.12 18.98
C ALA A 472 -15.26 18.95 20.30
N ALA A 473 -14.96 17.90 21.08
CA ALA A 473 -15.55 17.70 22.41
C ALA A 473 -15.06 18.74 23.45
N ALA A 474 -13.82 19.22 23.31
CA ALA A 474 -13.29 20.30 24.15
C ALA A 474 -13.91 21.66 23.81
N ALA A 475 -14.18 21.92 22.53
CA ALA A 475 -14.79 23.17 22.08
C ALA A 475 -16.27 23.30 22.48
N SER A 476 -17.04 22.20 22.46
CA SER A 476 -18.45 22.21 22.87
C SER A 476 -18.65 22.38 24.37
N ALA A 477 -17.69 21.93 25.19
CA ALA A 477 -17.72 22.12 26.65
C ALA A 477 -17.55 23.59 27.07
N GLY A 478 -16.94 24.44 26.23
CA GLY A 478 -16.67 25.85 26.54
C GLY A 478 -17.83 26.82 26.30
N ALA A 479 -18.90 26.41 25.61
CA ALA A 479 -19.91 27.34 25.09
C ALA A 479 -21.23 27.41 25.90
N ALA A 480 -21.32 26.76 27.07
CA ALA A 480 -22.57 26.62 27.83
C ALA A 480 -22.96 27.82 28.71
N GLY A 481 -22.46 29.03 28.44
CA GLY A 481 -22.70 30.22 29.26
C GLY A 481 -23.51 31.31 28.55
N PHE A 482 -24.61 31.73 29.16
CA PHE A 482 -25.46 32.90 28.89
C PHE A 482 -26.58 32.82 27.84
N GLY A 483 -27.76 33.27 28.30
CA GLY A 483 -29.07 33.05 27.70
C GLY A 483 -29.27 33.72 26.35
N ARG A 484 -29.48 32.88 25.33
CA ARG A 484 -30.05 33.31 24.05
C ARG A 484 -31.57 33.28 24.16
N THR A 485 -32.22 34.37 23.76
CA THR A 485 -33.68 34.50 23.75
C THR A 485 -34.31 33.45 22.83
N ALA A 486 -35.49 32.94 23.19
CA ALA A 486 -36.19 31.87 22.46
C ALA A 486 -36.40 32.19 20.98
N ALA A 487 -36.55 33.48 20.61
CA ALA A 487 -36.65 33.92 19.22
C ALA A 487 -35.35 33.68 18.41
N ALA A 488 -34.18 33.92 19.01
CA ALA A 488 -32.89 33.67 18.36
C ALA A 488 -32.64 32.16 18.16
N GLN A 489 -33.18 31.31 19.05
CA GLN A 489 -33.08 29.86 18.90
C GLN A 489 -33.94 29.33 17.75
N VAL A 490 -35.12 29.92 17.48
CA VAL A 490 -35.98 29.52 16.36
C VAL A 490 -35.35 29.89 15.02
N VAL A 491 -34.78 31.09 14.90
CA VAL A 491 -34.08 31.51 13.67
C VAL A 491 -32.83 30.66 13.43
N ALA A 492 -32.00 30.44 14.45
CA ALA A 492 -30.83 29.58 14.34
C ALA A 492 -31.19 28.13 13.97
N ARG A 493 -32.33 27.62 14.47
CA ARG A 493 -32.82 26.28 14.12
C ARG A 493 -33.28 26.21 12.66
N ALA A 494 -33.99 27.23 12.16
CA ALA A 494 -34.43 27.30 10.77
C ALA A 494 -33.25 27.45 9.80
N GLU A 495 -32.23 28.23 10.16
CA GLU A 495 -31.00 28.36 9.36
C GLU A 495 -30.20 27.06 9.33
N HIS A 496 -30.05 26.39 10.49
CA HIS A 496 -29.42 25.08 10.58
C HIS A 496 -30.18 24.01 9.77
N GLU A 497 -31.51 24.09 9.71
CA GLU A 497 -32.33 23.15 8.93
C GLU A 497 -32.19 23.37 7.43
N ARG A 498 -32.18 24.64 6.98
CA ARG A 498 -31.87 25.01 5.59
C ARG A 498 -30.44 24.63 5.19
N GLU A 499 -29.48 24.73 6.11
CA GLU A 499 -28.10 24.30 5.88
C GLU A 499 -28.02 22.77 5.75
N ARG A 500 -28.73 22.02 6.62
CA ARG A 500 -28.87 20.56 6.48
C ARG A 500 -29.53 20.15 5.19
N GLU A 501 -30.52 20.89 4.69
CA GLU A 501 -31.13 20.63 3.38
C GLU A 501 -30.18 20.91 2.22
N ARG A 502 -29.44 22.02 2.27
CA ARG A 502 -28.37 22.31 1.29
C ARG A 502 -27.28 21.23 1.31
N GLU A 503 -26.90 20.76 2.49
CA GLU A 503 -25.92 19.68 2.65
C GLU A 503 -26.46 18.34 2.17
N ARG A 504 -27.74 18.02 2.44
CA ARG A 504 -28.42 16.84 1.87
C ARG A 504 -28.49 16.90 0.35
N GLY A 505 -28.80 18.06 -0.23
CA GLY A 505 -28.80 18.26 -1.69
C GLY A 505 -27.41 18.09 -2.31
N ARG A 506 -26.37 18.64 -1.67
CA ARG A 506 -24.97 18.43 -2.09
C ARG A 506 -24.54 16.97 -2.00
N LEU A 507 -24.87 16.28 -0.90
CA LEU A 507 -24.57 14.86 -0.74
C LEU A 507 -25.33 14.01 -1.75
N ALA A 508 -26.61 14.29 -2.02
CA ALA A 508 -27.40 13.57 -3.03
C ALA A 508 -26.81 13.74 -4.45
N ALA A 509 -26.39 14.96 -4.80
CA ALA A 509 -25.72 15.23 -6.08
C ALA A 509 -24.38 14.49 -6.20
N VAL A 510 -23.54 14.53 -5.16
CA VAL A 510 -22.28 13.78 -5.11
C VAL A 510 -22.51 12.28 -5.25
N MET A 511 -23.53 11.72 -4.59
CA MET A 511 -23.84 10.29 -4.67
C MET A 511 -24.38 9.90 -6.05
N ALA A 512 -25.12 10.79 -6.72
CA ALA A 512 -25.56 10.57 -8.10
C ALA A 512 -24.39 10.60 -9.09
N ALA A 513 -23.45 11.55 -8.96
CA ALA A 513 -22.23 11.58 -9.78
C ALA A 513 -21.36 10.33 -9.54
N ARG A 514 -21.19 9.92 -8.28
CA ARG A 514 -20.47 8.68 -7.94
C ARG A 514 -21.11 7.43 -8.53
N TRP A 515 -22.44 7.37 -8.56
CA TRP A 515 -23.17 6.25 -9.17
C TRP A 515 -22.92 6.16 -10.67
N TRP A 516 -22.95 7.28 -11.39
CA TRP A 516 -22.66 7.32 -12.83
C TRP A 516 -21.22 6.91 -13.15
N VAL A 517 -20.25 7.41 -12.40
CA VAL A 517 -18.84 7.00 -12.52
C VAL A 517 -18.66 5.51 -12.28
N ALA A 518 -19.24 5.00 -11.19
CA ALA A 518 -19.15 3.58 -10.84
C ALA A 518 -19.76 2.70 -11.95
N ALA A 519 -20.92 3.09 -12.49
CA ALA A 519 -21.57 2.38 -13.59
C ALA A 519 -20.74 2.40 -14.88
N GLY A 520 -20.14 3.54 -15.23
CA GLY A 520 -19.28 3.67 -16.41
C GLY A 520 -18.02 2.81 -16.32
N VAL A 521 -17.35 2.80 -15.16
CA VAL A 521 -16.15 1.97 -14.95
C VAL A 521 -16.51 0.48 -14.87
N GLU A 522 -17.64 0.11 -14.26
CA GLU A 522 -18.14 -1.27 -14.25
C GLU A 522 -18.42 -1.77 -15.68
N GLN A 523 -19.03 -0.95 -16.53
CA GLN A 523 -19.28 -1.29 -17.92
C GLN A 523 -17.97 -1.50 -18.69
N GLY A 524 -16.96 -0.65 -18.48
CA GLY A 524 -15.62 -0.81 -19.06
C GLY A 524 -14.91 -2.09 -18.60
N PHE A 525 -15.01 -2.43 -17.32
CA PHE A 525 -14.45 -3.66 -16.76
C PHE A 525 -15.10 -4.91 -17.37
N ARG A 526 -16.43 -4.93 -17.49
CA ARG A 526 -17.16 -6.04 -18.13
C ARG A 526 -16.78 -6.21 -19.60
N ALA A 527 -16.61 -5.10 -20.33
CA ALA A 527 -16.17 -5.14 -21.72
C ALA A 527 -14.74 -5.72 -21.87
N ALA A 528 -13.84 -5.40 -20.94
CA ALA A 528 -12.48 -5.93 -20.95
C ALA A 528 -12.42 -7.43 -20.59
N ILE A 529 -13.23 -7.90 -19.64
CA ILE A 529 -13.36 -9.34 -19.36
C ILE A 529 -13.83 -10.09 -20.62
N ALA A 530 -14.88 -9.59 -21.27
CA ALA A 530 -15.39 -10.20 -22.49
C ALA A 530 -14.31 -10.26 -23.59
N TRP A 531 -13.49 -9.21 -23.72
CA TRP A 531 -12.37 -9.18 -24.65
C TRP A 531 -11.23 -10.16 -24.29
N GLU A 532 -10.90 -10.30 -22.99
CA GLU A 532 -9.90 -11.28 -22.53
C GLU A 532 -10.39 -12.73 -22.74
N GLU A 533 -11.67 -13.01 -22.51
CA GLU A 533 -12.29 -14.30 -22.83
C GLU A 533 -12.25 -14.59 -24.33
N GLU A 534 -12.51 -13.58 -25.18
CA GLU A 534 -12.39 -13.72 -26.63
C GLU A 534 -10.95 -14.03 -27.07
N LEU A 535 -9.94 -13.36 -26.48
CA LEU A 535 -8.54 -13.65 -26.74
C LEU A 535 -8.14 -15.07 -26.30
N LYS A 536 -8.59 -15.51 -25.12
CA LYS A 536 -8.35 -16.88 -24.65
C LYS A 536 -9.00 -17.89 -25.59
N ALA A 537 -10.24 -17.66 -26.02
CA ALA A 537 -10.92 -18.51 -26.98
C ALA A 537 -10.14 -18.64 -28.29
N ARG A 538 -9.66 -17.53 -28.85
CA ARG A 538 -8.82 -17.53 -30.06
C ARG A 538 -7.50 -18.28 -29.86
N ALA A 539 -6.84 -18.09 -28.71
CA ALA A 539 -5.60 -18.82 -28.40
C ALA A 539 -5.82 -20.33 -28.25
N TYR A 540 -6.96 -20.75 -27.68
CA TYR A 540 -7.35 -22.15 -27.62
C TYR A 540 -7.66 -22.73 -29.00
N GLU A 541 -8.37 -21.99 -29.86
CA GLU A 541 -8.63 -22.41 -31.24
C GLU A 541 -7.34 -22.54 -32.06
N GLU A 542 -6.38 -21.62 -31.87
CA GLU A 542 -5.08 -21.69 -32.53
C GLU A 542 -4.25 -22.89 -32.01
N ALA A 543 -4.24 -23.12 -30.70
CA ALA A 543 -3.56 -24.27 -30.10
C ALA A 543 -4.18 -25.60 -30.53
N ASP A 544 -5.52 -25.69 -30.61
CA ASP A 544 -6.23 -26.87 -31.10
C ASP A 544 -5.95 -27.11 -32.60
N SER A 545 -5.90 -26.05 -33.40
CA SER A 545 -5.53 -26.11 -34.81
C SER A 545 -4.08 -26.60 -35.01
N GLN A 546 -3.14 -26.09 -34.20
CA GLN A 546 -1.75 -26.55 -34.21
C GLN A 546 -1.62 -28.01 -33.76
N TYR A 547 -2.41 -28.42 -32.75
CA TYR A 547 -2.43 -29.79 -32.25
C TYR A 547 -2.98 -30.78 -33.28
N LYS A 548 -4.09 -30.43 -33.96
CA LYS A 548 -4.65 -31.21 -35.07
C LYS A 548 -3.69 -31.34 -36.25
N CYS A 549 -2.99 -30.24 -36.59
CA CYS A 549 -1.94 -30.24 -37.59
C CYS A 549 -0.79 -31.20 -37.21
N TRP A 550 -0.35 -31.18 -35.95
CA TRP A 550 0.71 -32.06 -35.45
C TRP A 550 0.33 -33.55 -35.47
N LEU A 551 -0.94 -33.86 -35.19
CA LEU A 551 -1.45 -35.23 -35.22
C LEU A 551 -1.73 -35.78 -36.64
N GLY A 552 -1.54 -34.95 -37.68
CA GLY A 552 -1.87 -35.35 -39.05
C GLY A 552 -3.38 -35.56 -39.28
N LEU A 553 -4.22 -35.01 -38.41
CA LEU A 553 -5.69 -35.01 -38.54
C LEU A 553 -6.11 -33.82 -39.42
N GLY A 554 -5.52 -33.72 -40.61
CA GLY A 554 -5.99 -32.79 -41.62
C GLY A 554 -7.34 -33.26 -42.16
N ASP A 555 -8.27 -32.33 -42.37
CA ASP A 555 -9.56 -32.60 -43.01
C ASP A 555 -9.32 -33.09 -44.46
N ASP A 556 -9.35 -34.41 -44.67
CA ASP A 556 -9.55 -35.05 -45.98
C ASP A 556 -11.02 -34.94 -46.44
#